data_AF-A0AAN9W0U1-F1
#
_entry.id   AF-A0AAN9W0U1-F1
#
_cell.length_a   1.000
_cell.length_b   1.000
_cell.length_c   1.000
_cell.angle_alpha   90.00
_cell.angle_beta   90.00
_cell.angle_gamma   90.00
#
_symmetry.space_group_name_H-M   'P 1'
#
loop_
_entity.id
_entity.type
_entity.pdbx_description
1 polymer ?
#
loop_
_entity_poly.entity_id
_entity_poly.type
_entity_poly.pdbx_seq_one_letter_code
_entity_poly.pdbx_strand_id
1 'polypeptide(L)'
;MRKSLTVFIGAKRDDFDDYESKLKAKSDVKVYHDTQRCQIKRRFILAFADSGCSNEELLGREKFRVETFLPPVDTLVSILELRNNAYVDIVDMFVFLESMHELEKSEFQNIAKSLQIFIGKAIFIAKILQELVSADLISECHHLAAYLKGKI
;
A
#
# COMPACT_ATOMS: atom_id res chain seq x y z
N MET A 1 -7.09 -21.17 -0.79
CA MET A 1 -8.21 -20.20 -0.74
C MET A 1 -7.77 -18.72 -0.89
N ARG A 2 -6.53 -18.29 -0.55
CA ARG A 2 -6.12 -16.86 -0.61
C ARG A 2 -5.73 -16.32 -2.00
N LYS A 3 -5.07 -17.11 -2.85
CA LYS A 3 -4.77 -16.73 -4.25
C LYS A 3 -6.03 -16.33 -5.04
N SER A 4 -7.16 -16.97 -4.74
CA SER A 4 -8.46 -16.65 -5.34
C SER A 4 -8.92 -15.21 -5.06
N LEU A 5 -8.61 -14.66 -3.88
CA LEU A 5 -9.01 -13.30 -3.52
C LEU A 5 -8.11 -12.26 -4.17
N THR A 6 -6.79 -12.50 -4.22
CA THR A 6 -5.85 -11.63 -4.93
C THR A 6 -6.22 -11.51 -6.40
N VAL A 7 -6.51 -12.63 -7.06
CA VAL A 7 -6.95 -12.66 -8.46
C VAL A 7 -8.28 -11.92 -8.63
N PHE A 8 -9.25 -12.16 -7.74
CA PHE A 8 -10.55 -11.49 -7.79
C PHE A 8 -10.43 -9.97 -7.66
N ILE A 9 -9.63 -9.46 -6.72
CA ILE A 9 -9.42 -8.03 -6.53
C ILE A 9 -8.60 -7.43 -7.67
N GLY A 10 -7.58 -8.14 -8.15
CA GLY A 10 -6.78 -7.72 -9.30
C GLY A 10 -7.62 -7.55 -10.57
N ALA A 11 -8.58 -8.45 -10.80
CA ALA A 11 -9.53 -8.32 -11.91
C ALA A 11 -10.39 -7.04 -11.84
N LYS A 12 -10.57 -6.43 -10.66
CA LYS A 12 -11.30 -5.16 -10.52
C LYS A 12 -10.59 -3.98 -11.15
N ARG A 13 -9.29 -4.11 -11.43
CA ARG A 13 -8.52 -3.10 -12.14
C ARG A 13 -9.10 -2.81 -13.53
N ASP A 14 -9.60 -3.85 -14.20
CA ASP A 14 -10.14 -3.78 -15.57
C ASP A 14 -11.62 -3.36 -15.60
N ASP A 15 -12.34 -3.51 -14.48
CA ASP A 15 -13.77 -3.19 -14.33
C ASP A 15 -14.05 -1.68 -14.17
N PHE A 16 -13.07 -0.80 -14.38
CA PHE A 16 -13.23 0.65 -14.17
C PHE A 16 -14.43 1.23 -14.94
N ASP A 17 -14.56 0.87 -16.21
CA ASP A 17 -15.61 1.39 -17.11
C ASP A 17 -17.02 1.00 -16.62
N ASP A 18 -17.14 -0.21 -16.07
CA ASP A 18 -18.36 -0.73 -15.47
C ASP A 18 -18.74 0.03 -14.20
N TYR A 19 -17.76 0.29 -13.33
CA TYR A 19 -17.97 1.06 -12.10
C TYR A 19 -18.33 2.51 -12.42
N GLU A 20 -17.64 3.13 -13.37
CA GLU A 20 -17.91 4.49 -13.83
C GLU A 20 -19.34 4.60 -14.38
N SER A 21 -19.76 3.65 -15.22
CA SER A 21 -21.10 3.62 -15.81
C SER A 21 -22.19 3.48 -14.74
N LYS A 22 -21.99 2.57 -13.78
CA LYS A 22 -22.89 2.38 -12.63
C LYS A 22 -22.95 3.60 -11.72
N LEU A 23 -21.82 4.28 -11.52
CA LEU A 23 -21.74 5.51 -10.72
C LEU A 23 -22.54 6.63 -11.41
N LYS A 24 -22.28 6.88 -12.70
CA LYS A 24 -23.00 7.89 -13.50
C LYS A 24 -24.50 7.63 -13.60
N ALA A 25 -24.94 6.38 -13.51
CA ALA A 25 -26.37 6.05 -13.46
C ALA A 25 -27.02 6.49 -12.15
N LYS A 26 -26.27 6.52 -11.04
CA LYS A 26 -26.75 6.85 -9.69
C LYS A 26 -26.45 8.29 -9.24
N SER A 27 -25.44 8.93 -9.82
CA SER A 27 -25.03 10.29 -9.46
C SER A 27 -25.61 11.35 -10.39
N ASP A 28 -25.91 12.52 -9.82
CA ASP A 28 -26.26 13.72 -10.59
C ASP A 28 -25.06 14.29 -11.36
N VAL A 29 -23.84 13.94 -10.94
CA VAL A 29 -22.59 14.30 -11.62
C VAL A 29 -22.35 13.32 -12.77
N LYS A 30 -22.47 13.82 -14.01
CA LYS A 30 -22.28 13.04 -15.25
C LYS A 30 -20.94 13.31 -15.94
N VAL A 31 -20.30 14.44 -15.62
CA VAL A 31 -19.12 14.97 -16.30
C VAL A 31 -18.04 15.29 -15.28
N TYR A 32 -16.78 14.98 -15.60
CA TYR A 32 -15.63 15.33 -14.78
C TYR A 32 -15.36 16.84 -14.86
N HIS A 33 -15.08 17.48 -13.73
CA HIS A 33 -14.85 18.92 -13.68
C HIS A 33 -13.61 19.38 -14.48
N ASP A 34 -12.61 18.50 -14.66
CA ASP A 34 -11.36 18.79 -15.40
C ASP A 34 -11.53 18.73 -16.94
N THR A 35 -12.75 18.63 -17.49
CA THR A 35 -12.94 18.68 -18.97
C THR A 35 -12.67 20.07 -19.57
N GLN A 36 -12.64 21.12 -18.75
CA GLN A 36 -12.22 22.44 -19.20
C GLN A 36 -10.74 22.61 -18.90
N ARG A 37 -9.94 22.47 -19.95
CA ARG A 37 -8.54 22.91 -20.02
C ARG A 37 -8.44 24.24 -19.27
N CYS A 38 -7.84 24.25 -18.07
CA CYS A 38 -7.36 25.49 -17.49
C CYS A 38 -6.21 25.97 -18.38
N GLN A 39 -6.55 26.60 -19.50
CA GLN A 39 -5.68 27.55 -20.19
C GLN A 39 -5.53 28.80 -19.30
N ILE A 40 -5.21 28.62 -18.02
CA ILE A 40 -4.81 29.71 -17.15
C ILE A 40 -3.34 29.95 -17.43
N LYS A 41 -3.10 30.69 -18.53
CA LYS A 41 -2.07 31.72 -18.68
C LYS A 41 -0.91 31.66 -17.68
N ARG A 42 -0.09 30.61 -17.73
CA ARG A 42 1.32 30.66 -17.32
C ARG A 42 2.23 30.53 -18.54
N ARG A 43 1.84 31.17 -19.64
CA ARG A 43 2.85 31.83 -20.48
C ARG A 43 3.41 32.96 -19.61
N PHE A 44 4.62 32.80 -19.04
CA PHE A 44 5.69 33.81 -19.21
C PHE A 44 7.02 33.63 -18.45
N ILE A 45 7.20 32.72 -17.47
CA ILE A 45 8.43 32.84 -16.61
C ILE A 45 9.36 31.61 -16.54
N LEU A 46 9.03 30.44 -17.12
CA LEU A 46 9.94 29.29 -16.99
C LEU A 46 10.12 28.47 -18.27
N ALA A 47 10.40 29.15 -19.40
CA ALA A 47 10.80 28.51 -20.65
C ALA A 47 12.33 28.36 -20.79
N PHE A 48 13.05 28.21 -19.67
CA PHE A 48 14.52 28.22 -19.68
C PHE A 48 15.15 27.32 -18.61
N ALA A 49 14.76 26.03 -18.57
CA ALA A 49 15.63 24.99 -18.00
C ALA A 49 15.03 23.59 -18.30
N ASP A 50 15.66 22.93 -19.24
CA ASP A 50 15.94 21.50 -19.30
C ASP A 50 14.84 20.41 -19.25
N SER A 51 14.98 19.54 -20.25
CA SER A 51 14.49 18.16 -20.35
C SER A 51 12.98 17.95 -20.36
N GLY A 52 12.43 17.84 -21.58
CA GLY A 52 11.64 16.69 -22.05
C GLY A 52 10.50 16.10 -21.23
N CYS A 53 10.09 16.68 -20.12
CA CYS A 53 8.92 16.26 -19.36
C CYS A 53 7.72 16.95 -19.99
N SER A 54 7.13 16.35 -21.03
CA SER A 54 5.76 16.67 -21.36
C SER A 54 4.91 16.32 -20.15
N ASN A 55 4.60 17.32 -19.32
CA ASN A 55 3.52 17.25 -18.35
C ASN A 55 2.22 17.09 -19.16
N GLU A 56 1.96 15.88 -19.65
CA GLU A 56 0.68 15.49 -20.21
C GLU A 56 -0.31 15.45 -19.04
N GLU A 57 -0.97 16.58 -18.79
CA GLU A 57 -2.05 16.68 -17.83
C GLU A 57 -3.12 15.65 -18.20
N LEU A 58 -3.29 14.62 -17.37
CA LEU A 58 -4.32 13.60 -17.54
C LEU A 58 -5.70 14.26 -17.51
N LEU A 59 -6.54 13.95 -18.50
CA LEU A 59 -7.93 14.41 -18.56
C LEU A 59 -8.73 13.85 -17.37
N GLY A 60 -9.76 14.57 -16.91
CA GLY A 60 -10.46 14.27 -15.65
C GLY A 60 -10.87 12.80 -15.42
N ARG A 61 -11.29 12.09 -16.47
CA ARG A 61 -11.59 10.65 -16.38
C ARG A 61 -10.35 9.81 -16.10
N GLU A 62 -9.28 10.01 -16.87
CA GLU A 62 -8.03 9.25 -16.74
C GLU A 62 -7.32 9.61 -15.44
N LYS A 63 -7.36 10.88 -15.06
CA LYS A 63 -6.88 11.35 -13.76
C LYS A 63 -7.60 10.66 -12.61
N PHE A 64 -8.93 10.60 -12.62
CA PHE A 64 -9.69 9.86 -11.62
C PHE A 64 -9.37 8.36 -11.60
N ARG A 65 -9.23 7.75 -12.79
CA ARG A 65 -8.82 6.35 -12.91
C ARG A 65 -7.46 6.10 -12.24
N VAL A 66 -6.44 6.86 -12.64
CA VAL A 66 -5.05 6.66 -12.24
C VAL A 66 -4.79 7.09 -10.80
N GLU A 67 -5.32 8.23 -10.37
CA GLU A 67 -5.02 8.82 -9.06
C GLU A 67 -5.98 8.38 -7.96
N THR A 68 -7.17 7.89 -8.30
CA THR A 68 -8.20 7.56 -7.30
C THR A 68 -8.66 6.11 -7.34
N PHE A 69 -8.94 5.56 -8.53
CA PHE A 69 -9.49 4.19 -8.63
C PHE A 69 -8.43 3.11 -8.53
N LEU A 70 -7.35 3.22 -9.30
CA LEU A 70 -6.27 2.22 -9.32
C LEU A 70 -5.52 2.11 -7.99
N PRO A 71 -5.14 3.20 -7.28
CA PRO A 71 -4.33 3.11 -6.08
C PRO A 71 -4.90 2.22 -4.96
N PRO A 72 -6.19 2.30 -4.57
CA PRO A 72 -6.74 1.41 -3.55
C PRO A 72 -6.79 -0.05 -4.02
N VAL A 73 -7.07 -0.32 -5.30
CA VAL A 73 -7.05 -1.70 -5.84
C VAL A 73 -5.64 -2.27 -5.77
N ASP A 74 -4.65 -1.51 -6.23
CA ASP A 74 -3.24 -1.93 -6.26
C ASP A 74 -2.67 -2.12 -4.84
N THR A 75 -3.04 -1.23 -3.92
CA THR A 75 -2.67 -1.34 -2.51
C THR A 75 -3.24 -2.62 -1.90
N LEU A 76 -4.52 -2.92 -2.16
CA LEU A 76 -5.16 -4.14 -1.66
C LEU A 76 -4.50 -5.40 -2.23
N VAL A 77 -4.20 -5.43 -3.54
CA VAL A 77 -3.48 -6.55 -4.17
C VAL A 77 -2.11 -6.73 -3.51
N SER A 78 -1.34 -5.65 -3.38
CA SER A 78 0.01 -5.68 -2.79
C SER A 78 0.01 -6.21 -1.35
N ILE A 79 -0.95 -5.75 -0.52
CA ILE A 79 -1.09 -6.22 0.87
C ILE A 79 -1.50 -7.70 0.90
N LEU A 80 -2.40 -8.12 0.01
CA LEU A 80 -2.83 -9.52 -0.08
C LEU A 80 -1.68 -10.44 -0.49
N GLU A 81 -0.84 -10.02 -1.42
CA GLU A 81 0.37 -10.76 -1.85
C GLU A 81 1.41 -10.83 -0.75
N LEU A 82 1.74 -9.70 -0.11
CA LEU A 82 2.64 -9.65 1.04
C LEU A 82 2.19 -10.63 2.13
N ARG A 83 0.90 -10.60 2.45
CA ARG A 83 0.32 -11.48 3.46
C ARG A 83 0.36 -12.95 3.01
N ASN A 84 0.10 -13.22 1.73
CA ASN A 84 0.16 -14.60 1.22
C ASN A 84 1.59 -15.16 1.33
N ASN A 85 2.59 -14.38 0.99
CA ASN A 85 4.00 -14.77 1.10
C ASN A 85 4.40 -15.00 2.56
N ALA A 86 4.01 -14.11 3.47
CA ALA A 86 4.26 -14.31 4.90
C ALA A 86 3.66 -15.63 5.43
N TYR A 87 2.50 -16.05 4.93
CA TYR A 87 1.93 -17.34 5.30
C TYR A 87 2.70 -18.53 4.73
N VAL A 88 3.26 -18.42 3.53
CA VAL A 88 4.16 -19.45 2.98
C VAL A 88 5.39 -19.58 3.87
N ASP A 89 6.04 -18.45 4.20
CA ASP A 89 7.22 -18.44 5.08
C ASP A 89 6.93 -19.06 6.45
N ILE A 90 5.77 -18.75 7.05
CA ILE A 90 5.35 -19.35 8.32
C ILE A 90 5.13 -20.86 8.17
N VAL A 91 4.46 -21.30 7.11
CA VAL A 91 4.25 -22.74 6.87
C VAL A 91 5.60 -23.45 6.74
N ASP A 92 6.50 -22.92 5.92
CA ASP A 92 7.83 -23.51 5.69
C ASP A 92 8.65 -23.60 7.00
N MET A 93 8.48 -22.65 7.93
CA MET A 93 9.14 -22.69 9.23
C MET A 93 8.61 -23.77 10.17
N PHE A 94 7.33 -24.12 10.06
CA PHE A 94 6.67 -25.02 11.02
C PHE A 94 6.24 -26.36 10.41
N VAL A 95 6.41 -26.56 9.11
CA VAL A 95 6.04 -27.81 8.40
C VAL A 95 6.74 -29.03 8.99
N PHE A 96 7.95 -28.85 9.54
CA PHE A 96 8.70 -29.92 10.22
C PHE A 96 7.94 -30.57 11.38
N LEU A 97 6.95 -29.88 11.97
CA LEU A 97 6.11 -30.44 13.03
C LEU A 97 5.27 -31.62 12.51
N GLU A 98 4.92 -31.63 11.23
CA GLU A 98 4.18 -32.73 10.59
C GLU A 98 5.05 -33.97 10.38
N SER A 99 6.35 -33.78 10.10
CA SER A 99 7.33 -34.84 9.87
C SER A 99 8.26 -35.10 11.05
N MET A 100 7.91 -34.64 12.27
CA MET A 100 8.78 -34.72 13.46
C MET A 100 9.25 -36.13 13.80
N HIS A 101 8.46 -37.15 13.45
CA HIS A 101 8.74 -38.56 13.70
C HIS A 101 9.78 -39.15 12.72
N GLU A 102 10.05 -38.47 11.61
CA GLU A 102 10.97 -38.91 10.55
C GLU A 102 12.32 -38.18 10.62
N LEU A 103 12.41 -37.11 11.41
CA LEU A 103 13.61 -36.25 11.49
C LEU A 103 14.70 -36.84 12.37
N GLU A 104 15.95 -36.71 11.92
CA GLU A 104 17.10 -37.01 12.76
C GLU A 104 17.29 -35.91 13.83
N LYS A 105 17.88 -36.29 14.98
CA LYS A 105 18.19 -35.35 16.08
C LYS A 105 19.02 -34.14 15.62
N SER A 106 19.93 -34.34 14.68
CA SER A 106 20.79 -33.31 14.08
C SER A 106 19.97 -32.27 13.32
N GLU A 107 19.03 -32.73 12.48
CA GLU A 107 18.12 -31.90 11.68
C GLU A 107 17.17 -31.10 12.57
N PHE A 108 16.58 -31.76 13.57
CA PHE A 108 15.72 -31.10 14.54
C PHE A 108 16.43 -29.95 15.27
N GLN A 109 17.69 -30.15 15.68
CA GLN A 109 18.48 -29.10 16.33
C GLN A 109 18.77 -27.93 15.40
N ASN A 110 19.03 -28.19 14.12
CA ASN A 110 19.27 -27.13 13.14
C ASN A 110 18.00 -26.31 12.89
N ILE A 111 16.85 -26.97 12.72
CA ILE A 111 15.56 -26.29 12.55
C ILE A 111 15.22 -25.45 13.79
N ALA A 112 15.39 -26.00 15.00
CA ALA A 112 15.12 -25.26 16.24
C ALA A 112 16.01 -24.01 16.39
N LYS A 113 17.29 -24.09 16.03
CA LYS A 113 18.20 -22.93 16.03
C LYS A 113 17.77 -21.88 15.00
N SER A 114 17.42 -22.29 13.79
CA SER A 114 16.92 -21.37 12.75
C SER A 114 15.65 -20.65 13.19
N LEU A 115 14.72 -21.39 13.81
CA LEU A 115 13.47 -20.82 14.35
C LEU A 115 13.75 -19.81 15.47
N GLN A 116 14.67 -20.14 16.39
CA GLN A 116 15.07 -19.26 17.48
C GLN A 116 15.66 -17.94 16.97
N ILE A 117 16.53 -18.00 15.95
CA ILE A 117 17.11 -16.81 15.32
C ILE A 117 16.03 -15.95 14.66
N PHE A 118 15.11 -16.58 13.92
CA PHE A 118 14.02 -15.87 13.24
C PHE A 118 13.11 -15.14 14.24
N ILE A 119 12.64 -15.84 15.27
CA ILE A 119 11.80 -15.27 16.33
C ILE A 119 12.52 -14.12 17.04
N GLY A 120 13.81 -14.29 17.35
CA GLY A 120 14.62 -13.24 17.97
C GLY A 120 14.69 -11.96 17.12
N LYS A 121 14.90 -12.09 15.80
CA LYS A 121 14.89 -10.95 14.87
C LYS A 121 13.51 -10.28 14.79
N ALA A 122 12.44 -11.08 14.72
CA ALA A 122 11.08 -10.55 14.65
C ALA A 122 10.70 -9.74 15.90
N ILE A 123 11.05 -10.23 17.10
CA ILE A 123 10.83 -9.52 18.36
C ILE A 123 11.63 -8.21 18.40
N PHE A 124 12.87 -8.23 17.95
CA PHE A 124 13.71 -7.03 17.90
C PHE A 124 13.13 -5.94 17.00
N ILE A 125 12.68 -6.31 15.79
CA ILE A 125 12.03 -5.38 14.85
C ILE A 125 10.73 -4.83 15.45
N ALA A 126 9.88 -5.69 16.02
CA ALA A 126 8.64 -5.28 16.65
C ALA A 126 8.87 -4.25 17.78
N LYS A 127 9.93 -4.43 18.56
CA LYS A 127 10.33 -3.49 19.61
C LYS A 127 10.75 -2.14 19.04
N ILE A 128 11.59 -2.12 18.01
CA ILE A 128 12.01 -0.88 17.33
C ILE A 128 10.80 -0.13 16.77
N LEU A 129 9.87 -0.83 16.12
CA LEU A 129 8.67 -0.22 15.55
C LEU A 129 7.78 0.39 16.64
N GLN A 130 7.63 -0.29 17.78
CA GLN A 130 6.87 0.25 18.92
C GLN A 130 7.50 1.53 19.47
N GLU A 131 8.82 1.57 19.59
CA GLU A 131 9.57 2.76 20.04
C GLU A 131 9.42 3.93 19.05
N LEU A 132 9.55 3.68 17.74
CA LEU A 132 9.35 4.69 16.69
C LEU A 132 7.93 5.26 16.69
N VAL A 133 6.89 4.41 16.70
CA VAL A 133 5.48 4.86 16.73
C VAL A 133 5.20 5.69 17.97
N SER A 134 5.76 5.31 19.12
CA SER A 134 5.59 6.08 20.35
C SER A 134 6.26 7.46 20.27
N ALA A 135 7.43 7.56 19.64
CA ALA A 135 8.14 8.82 19.45
C ALA A 135 7.39 9.75 18.49
N ASP A 136 6.87 9.23 17.37
CA ASP A 136 6.07 9.99 16.41
C ASP A 136 4.79 10.51 17.06
N LEU A 137 4.09 9.68 17.82
CA LEU A 137 2.89 10.08 18.55
C LEU A 137 3.17 11.21 19.56
N ILE A 138 4.29 11.13 20.28
CA ILE A 138 4.72 12.17 21.23
C ILE A 138 5.01 13.47 20.47
N SER A 139 5.69 13.41 19.33
CA SER A 139 5.98 14.57 18.49
C SER A 139 4.70 15.24 18.00
N GLU A 140 3.74 14.46 17.47
CA GLU A 140 2.45 14.97 17.01
C GLU A 140 1.63 15.59 18.16
N CYS A 141 1.65 15.00 19.35
CA CYS A 141 1.04 15.58 20.55
C CYS A 141 1.67 16.94 20.91
N HIS A 142 3.00 17.09 20.78
CA HIS A 142 3.66 18.37 21.00
C HIS A 142 3.30 19.42 19.93
N HIS A 143 3.22 19.04 18.66
CA HIS A 143 2.78 19.93 17.59
C HIS A 143 1.35 20.43 17.82
N LEU A 144 0.44 19.54 18.21
CA LEU A 144 -0.93 19.91 18.56
C LEU A 144 -0.97 20.86 19.78
N ALA A 145 -0.19 20.58 20.83
CA ALA A 145 -0.12 21.43 22.01
C ALA A 145 0.44 22.83 21.70
N ALA A 146 1.45 22.93 20.82
CA ALA A 146 2.00 24.21 20.37
C ALA A 146 0.98 25.01 19.55
N TYR A 147 0.26 24.34 18.64
CA TYR A 147 -0.81 24.95 17.86
C TYR A 147 -1.93 25.52 18.75
N LEU A 148 -2.32 24.79 19.80
CA LEU A 148 -3.33 25.26 20.76
C LEU A 148 -2.86 26.45 21.60
N LYS A 149 -1.56 26.52 21.95
CA LYS A 149 -0.97 27.65 22.68
C LYS A 149 -0.83 28.92 21.83
N GLY A 150 -0.65 28.79 20.51
CA GLY A 150 -0.54 29.93 19.58
C GLY A 150 -1.87 30.53 19.13
N LYS A 151 -3.01 30.06 19.68
CA LYS A 151 -4.37 30.50 19.33
C LYS A 151 -5.03 31.42 20.38
N ILE A 152 -4.25 32.01 21.29
CA ILE A 152 -4.70 33.02 22.27
C ILE A 152 -4.20 34.40 21.86
#